data_AF-N6UKP7-F1
#
_entry.id   AF-N6UKP7-F1
#
_cell.length_a   1.000
_cell.length_b   1.000
_cell.length_c   1.000
_cell.angle_alpha   90.00
_cell.angle_beta   90.00
_cell.angle_gamma   90.00
#
_symmetry.space_group_name_H-M   'P 1'
#
loop_
_entity.id
_entity.type
_entity.pdbx_description
1 polymer ?
#
loop_
_entity_poly.entity_id
_entity_poly.type
_entity_poly.pdbx_seq_one_letter_code
_entity_poly.pdbx_strand_id
1 'polypeptide(L)'
;MLKYLLLPPVVLVAGCASLGGYSSNYVDQNLTKRQAKLVANDFIGNIKRSLPPATTTLLIKKNDTVENFTPLFINLLRQNGYNVIYIDQPQKQKNMGVNLSYRIRLNSRAIVSLLQYNVAGEPRAYISTRPR
;
A
#
# COMPACT_ATOMS: atom_id res chain seq x y z
N MET A 1 -45.24 -17.05 43.96
CA MET A 1 -45.07 -16.58 42.57
C MET A 1 -43.73 -15.87 42.46
N LEU A 2 -42.69 -16.59 42.00
CA LEU A 2 -41.33 -16.08 41.90
C LEU A 2 -41.13 -15.47 40.50
N LYS A 3 -40.98 -14.14 40.43
CA LYS A 3 -40.73 -13.39 39.20
C LYS A 3 -39.28 -13.59 38.76
N TYR A 4 -39.04 -14.44 37.77
CA TYR A 4 -37.75 -14.53 37.10
C TYR A 4 -37.61 -13.36 36.13
N LEU A 5 -36.79 -12.37 36.51
CA LEU A 5 -36.29 -11.34 35.61
C LEU A 5 -35.31 -12.00 34.64
N LEU A 6 -35.77 -12.31 33.42
CA LEU A 6 -34.89 -12.71 32.33
C LEU A 6 -34.16 -11.46 31.81
N LEU A 7 -32.90 -11.30 32.21
CA LEU A 7 -31.98 -10.34 31.57
C LEU A 7 -31.76 -10.75 30.10
N PRO A 8 -31.83 -9.82 29.14
CA PRO A 8 -31.49 -10.15 27.76
C PRO A 8 -29.97 -10.33 27.65
N PRO A 9 -29.48 -11.38 26.96
CA PRO A 9 -28.06 -11.52 26.71
C PRO A 9 -27.62 -10.40 25.77
N VAL A 10 -26.78 -9.50 26.28
CA VAL A 10 -26.06 -8.54 25.45
C VAL A 10 -25.05 -9.33 24.63
N VAL A 11 -25.45 -9.74 23.44
CA VAL A 11 -24.55 -10.33 22.45
C VAL A 11 -23.73 -9.19 21.88
N LEU A 12 -22.57 -8.93 22.50
CA LEU A 12 -21.52 -8.09 21.93
C LEU A 12 -20.94 -8.85 20.73
N VAL A 13 -21.54 -8.64 19.55
CA VAL A 13 -20.90 -9.00 18.28
C VAL A 13 -19.71 -8.07 18.14
N ALA A 14 -18.53 -8.54 18.56
CA ALA A 14 -17.27 -7.95 18.18
C ALA A 14 -17.15 -8.11 16.66
N GLY A 15 -17.68 -7.12 15.93
CA GLY A 15 -17.39 -6.97 14.52
C GLY A 15 -15.89 -6.77 14.40
N CYS A 16 -15.17 -7.81 13.98
CA CYS A 16 -13.89 -7.63 13.32
C CYS A 16 -14.18 -6.71 12.14
N ALA A 17 -14.00 -5.39 12.34
CA ALA A 17 -13.93 -4.46 11.24
C ALA A 17 -12.87 -5.05 10.34
N SER A 18 -13.29 -5.53 9.16
CA SER A 18 -12.34 -5.88 8.13
C SER A 18 -11.48 -4.63 8.01
N LEU A 19 -10.17 -4.78 8.23
CA LEU A 19 -9.21 -3.74 7.93
C LEU A 19 -9.36 -3.53 6.43
N GLY A 20 -10.29 -2.66 6.04
CA GLY A 20 -10.55 -2.24 4.69
C GLY A 20 -9.24 -1.67 4.24
N GLY A 21 -8.47 -2.52 3.54
CA GLY A 21 -7.08 -2.26 3.22
C GLY A 21 -7.00 -0.86 2.68
N TYR A 22 -6.14 -0.04 3.29
CA TYR A 22 -5.86 1.33 2.89
C TYR A 22 -5.56 1.35 1.38
N SER A 23 -6.60 1.49 0.54
CA SER A 23 -6.52 1.15 -0.89
C SER A 23 -6.11 2.34 -1.76
N SER A 24 -5.93 3.50 -1.14
CA SER A 24 -5.44 4.70 -1.80
C SER A 24 -3.95 4.88 -1.53
N ASN A 25 -3.23 5.06 -2.63
CA ASN A 25 -1.90 5.64 -2.60
C ASN A 25 -1.97 7.06 -2.01
N TYR A 26 -0.96 7.47 -1.26
CA TYR A 26 -0.89 8.82 -0.70
C TYR A 26 0.55 9.29 -0.64
N VAL A 27 0.81 10.51 -1.09
CA VAL A 27 2.12 11.14 -0.95
C VAL A 27 1.95 12.57 -0.42
N ASP A 28 2.66 12.87 0.66
CA ASP A 28 2.74 14.22 1.21
C ASP A 28 3.22 15.22 0.15
N GLN A 29 2.49 16.32 -0.02
CA GLN A 29 2.77 17.33 -1.04
C GLN A 29 4.14 18.01 -0.86
N ASN A 30 4.68 18.02 0.36
CA ASN A 30 5.99 18.61 0.66
C ASN A 30 7.16 17.66 0.40
N LEU A 31 6.92 16.49 -0.23
CA LEU A 31 7.95 15.52 -0.54
C LEU A 31 8.83 16.05 -1.68
N THR A 32 10.10 16.33 -1.36
CA THR A 32 11.04 16.81 -2.37
C THR A 32 11.40 15.69 -3.36
N LYS A 33 11.87 16.06 -4.57
CA LYS A 33 12.32 15.10 -5.59
C LYS A 33 13.43 14.17 -5.10
N ARG A 34 14.34 14.67 -4.25
CA ARG A 34 15.44 13.88 -3.67
C ARG A 34 14.88 12.81 -2.72
N GLN A 35 13.97 13.21 -1.83
CA GLN A 35 13.31 12.32 -0.88
C GLN A 35 12.43 11.28 -1.61
N ALA A 36 11.72 11.70 -2.65
CA ALA A 36 10.93 10.82 -3.51
C ALA A 36 11.79 9.71 -4.16
N LYS A 37 12.94 10.06 -4.74
CA LYS A 37 13.89 9.08 -5.30
C LYS A 37 14.41 8.12 -4.24
N LEU A 38 14.74 8.63 -3.06
CA LEU A 38 15.24 7.83 -1.95
C LEU A 38 14.21 6.78 -1.51
N VAL A 39 12.94 7.19 -1.32
CA VAL A 39 11.85 6.28 -0.97
C VAL A 39 11.55 5.29 -2.09
N ALA A 40 11.52 5.75 -3.35
CA ALA A 40 11.25 4.87 -4.49
C ALA A 40 12.30 3.76 -4.61
N ASN A 41 13.59 4.09 -4.49
CA ASN A 41 14.66 3.09 -4.53
C ASN A 41 14.56 2.09 -3.37
N ASP A 42 14.18 2.55 -2.18
CA ASP A 42 13.94 1.68 -1.03
C ASP A 42 12.81 0.68 -1.29
N PHE A 43 11.69 1.16 -1.85
CA PHE A 43 10.58 0.32 -2.24
C PHE A 43 10.98 -0.69 -3.31
N ILE A 44 11.71 -0.29 -4.36
CA ILE A 44 12.22 -1.21 -5.38
C ILE A 44 13.07 -2.32 -4.75
N GLY A 45 13.97 -1.95 -3.83
CA GLY A 45 14.81 -2.90 -3.11
C GLY A 45 13.98 -3.91 -2.31
N ASN A 46 12.90 -3.47 -1.66
CA ASN A 46 11.99 -4.35 -0.95
C ASN A 46 11.21 -5.28 -1.88
N ILE A 47 10.62 -4.75 -2.96
CA ILE A 47 9.80 -5.49 -3.92
C ILE A 47 10.64 -6.62 -4.55
N LYS A 48 11.86 -6.32 -5.00
CA LYS A 48 12.75 -7.30 -5.65
C LYS A 48 13.08 -8.52 -4.79
N ARG A 49 13.03 -8.40 -3.45
CA ARG A 49 13.30 -9.52 -2.55
C ARG A 49 12.19 -10.58 -2.58
N SER A 50 10.97 -10.17 -2.88
CA SER A 50 9.79 -11.03 -2.77
C SER A 50 9.10 -11.28 -4.11
N LEU A 51 9.30 -10.40 -5.08
CA LEU A 51 8.63 -10.41 -6.38
C LEU A 51 9.68 -10.36 -7.49
N PRO A 52 9.90 -11.47 -8.23
CA PRO A 52 10.86 -11.49 -9.34
C PRO A 52 10.38 -10.59 -10.48
N PRO A 53 11.21 -9.65 -10.98
CA PRO A 53 10.76 -8.65 -11.96
C PRO A 53 10.22 -9.24 -13.27
N ALA A 54 10.91 -10.24 -13.82
CA ALA A 54 10.62 -10.81 -15.14
C ALA A 54 9.24 -11.49 -15.25
N THR A 55 8.66 -11.92 -14.13
CA THR A 55 7.38 -12.66 -14.09
C THR A 55 6.31 -11.94 -13.29
N THR A 56 6.59 -10.74 -12.78
CA THR A 56 5.64 -9.99 -11.95
C THR A 56 5.06 -8.81 -12.71
N THR A 57 3.75 -8.83 -12.90
CA THR A 57 2.98 -7.65 -13.27
C THR A 57 2.50 -6.94 -12.01
N LEU A 58 2.83 -5.66 -11.87
CA LEU A 58 2.41 -4.82 -10.75
C LEU A 58 1.22 -3.96 -11.15
N LEU A 59 0.21 -3.97 -10.28
CA LEU A 59 -1.01 -3.21 -10.44
C LEU A 59 -0.99 -2.04 -9.46
N ILE A 60 -0.91 -0.82 -9.99
CA ILE A 60 -0.85 0.39 -9.18
C ILE A 60 -2.12 1.20 -9.39
N LYS A 61 -2.79 1.55 -8.29
CA LYS A 61 -3.97 2.40 -8.35
C LYS A 61 -3.59 3.79 -8.86
N LYS A 62 -4.33 4.27 -9.85
CA LYS A 62 -4.25 5.68 -10.26
C LYS A 62 -4.67 6.58 -9.11
N ASN A 63 -3.77 7.48 -8.72
CA ASN A 63 -4.11 8.54 -7.77
C ASN A 63 -4.59 9.77 -8.55
N ASP A 64 -5.67 10.39 -8.08
CA ASP A 64 -6.26 11.58 -8.70
C ASP A 64 -5.45 12.84 -8.40
N THR A 65 -4.58 12.78 -7.39
CA THR A 65 -3.59 13.82 -7.12
C THR A 65 -2.37 13.62 -8.03
N VAL A 66 -1.97 14.70 -8.71
CA VAL A 66 -0.77 14.78 -9.56
C VAL A 66 0.46 14.71 -8.66
N GLU A 67 0.79 13.50 -8.20
CA GLU A 67 1.89 13.26 -7.28
C GLU A 67 3.15 12.96 -8.10
N ASN A 68 4.13 13.86 -8.05
CA ASN A 68 5.44 13.68 -8.71
C ASN A 68 6.14 12.35 -8.39
N PHE A 69 5.77 11.70 -7.28
CA PHE A 69 6.28 10.39 -6.89
C PHE A 69 5.77 9.25 -7.77
N THR A 70 4.46 9.20 -8.07
CA THR A 70 3.86 8.04 -8.76
C THR A 70 4.46 7.80 -10.15
N PRO A 71 4.59 8.82 -11.04
CA PRO A 71 5.26 8.65 -12.32
C PRO A 71 6.74 8.26 -12.18
N LEU A 72 7.46 8.86 -11.22
CA LEU A 72 8.86 8.51 -10.93
C LEU A 72 8.99 7.04 -10.54
N PHE A 73 8.13 6.58 -9.63
CA PHE A 73 8.18 5.23 -9.10
C PHE A 73 7.82 4.19 -10.16
N ILE A 74 6.80 4.46 -10.99
CA ILE A 74 6.45 3.61 -12.14
C ILE A 74 7.61 3.50 -13.13
N ASN A 75 8.27 4.61 -13.44
CA ASN A 75 9.43 4.59 -14.33
C ASN A 75 10.54 3.72 -13.77
N LEU A 76 10.85 3.86 -12.48
CA LEU A 76 11.84 3.03 -11.79
C LEU A 76 11.45 1.54 -11.80
N LEU A 77 10.19 1.19 -11.57
CA LEU A 77 9.72 -0.20 -11.65
C LEU A 77 9.95 -0.79 -13.05
N ARG A 78 9.58 -0.06 -14.10
CA ARG A 78 9.79 -0.49 -15.49
C ARG A 78 11.27 -0.65 -15.83
N GLN A 79 12.11 0.30 -15.42
CA GLN A 79 13.57 0.21 -15.58
C GLN A 79 14.18 -1.01 -14.86
N ASN A 80 13.51 -1.50 -13.81
CA ASN A 80 13.92 -2.68 -13.07
C ASN A 80 13.30 -3.99 -13.59
N GLY A 81 12.63 -3.95 -14.75
CA GLY A 81 12.11 -5.13 -15.45
C GLY A 81 10.69 -5.54 -15.07
N TYR A 82 9.98 -4.76 -14.27
CA TYR A 82 8.58 -5.05 -13.95
C TYR A 82 7.65 -4.59 -15.08
N ASN A 83 6.65 -5.40 -15.38
CA ASN A 83 5.46 -4.92 -16.07
C ASN A 83 4.59 -4.13 -15.09
N VAL A 84 4.11 -2.95 -15.47
CA VAL A 84 3.32 -2.07 -14.59
C VAL A 84 2.07 -1.61 -15.31
N ILE A 85 0.92 -2.01 -14.76
CA ILE A 85 -0.41 -1.62 -15.25
C ILE A 85 -0.99 -0.59 -14.28
N TYR A 86 -1.45 0.52 -14.84
CA TYR A 86 -2.03 1.64 -14.10
C TYR A 86 -3.54 1.58 -14.21
N ILE A 87 -4.24 1.41 -13.09
CA ILE A 87 -5.68 1.12 -13.08
C ILE A 87 -6.43 1.87 -11.99
N ASP A 88 -7.67 2.25 -12.26
CA ASP A 88 -8.49 3.00 -11.29
C ASP A 88 -9.02 2.10 -10.16
N GLN A 89 -9.19 0.80 -10.45
CA GLN A 89 -9.77 -0.17 -9.50
C GLN A 89 -8.98 -1.49 -9.45
N PRO A 90 -7.84 -1.54 -8.73
CA PRO A 90 -7.00 -2.73 -8.68
C PRO A 90 -7.67 -3.96 -8.09
N GLN A 91 -8.66 -3.77 -7.24
CA GLN A 91 -9.40 -4.87 -6.63
C GLN A 91 -10.28 -5.64 -7.63
N LYS A 92 -10.64 -5.05 -8.77
CA LYS A 92 -11.40 -5.73 -9.83
C LYS A 92 -10.53 -6.56 -10.76
N GLN A 93 -9.20 -6.39 -10.70
CA GLN A 93 -8.24 -7.06 -11.58
C GLN A 93 -7.23 -7.91 -10.81
N LYS A 94 -7.62 -8.43 -9.63
CA LYS A 94 -6.74 -9.23 -8.75
C LYS A 94 -6.04 -10.41 -9.43
N ASN A 95 -6.64 -10.95 -10.51
CA ASN A 95 -6.08 -12.09 -11.24
C ASN A 95 -5.02 -11.69 -12.30
N MET A 96 -4.82 -10.39 -12.55
CA MET A 96 -3.91 -9.89 -13.59
C MET A 96 -2.50 -9.58 -13.08
N GLY A 97 -2.31 -9.51 -11.76
CA GLY A 97 -1.02 -9.15 -11.19
C GLY A 97 -1.09 -8.86 -9.69
N VAL A 98 0.03 -8.37 -9.17
CA VAL A 98 0.17 -8.03 -7.75
C VAL A 98 -0.26 -6.60 -7.52
N ASN A 99 -1.30 -6.42 -6.71
CA ASN A 99 -1.72 -5.11 -6.23
C ASN A 99 -0.64 -4.51 -5.34
N LEU A 100 -0.23 -3.29 -5.66
CA LEU A 100 0.77 -2.55 -4.94
C LEU A 100 0.19 -1.20 -4.50
N SER A 101 0.24 -0.93 -3.20
CA SER A 101 -0.15 0.35 -2.60
C SER A 101 0.95 0.92 -1.74
N TYR A 102 1.00 2.24 -1.61
CA TYR A 102 1.99 2.92 -0.79
C TYR A 102 1.47 4.19 -0.15
N ARG A 103 2.08 4.57 0.96
CA ARG A 103 1.86 5.85 1.63
C ARG A 103 3.18 6.46 2.03
N ILE A 104 3.32 7.76 1.80
CA ILE A 104 4.50 8.53 2.18
C ILE A 104 4.01 9.77 2.93
N ARG A 105 4.39 9.87 4.20
CA ARG A 105 4.07 11.00 5.07
C ARG A 105 5.34 11.67 5.52
N LEU A 106 5.28 12.97 5.70
CA LEU A 106 6.37 13.74 6.29
C LEU A 106 5.95 14.20 7.67
N ASN A 107 6.89 14.17 8.61
CA ASN A 107 6.77 14.92 9.85
C ASN A 107 7.91 15.96 9.91
N SER A 108 8.08 16.63 11.05
CA SER A 108 9.09 17.69 11.20
C SER A 108 10.53 17.20 11.03
N ARG A 109 10.82 15.91 11.19
CA ARG A 109 12.21 15.37 11.19
C ARG A 109 12.43 14.18 10.27
N ALA A 110 11.36 13.53 9.82
CA ALA A 110 11.42 12.23 9.18
C ALA A 110 10.41 12.07 8.04
N ILE A 111 10.76 11.15 7.15
CA ILE A 111 9.96 10.58 6.09
C ILE A 111 9.49 9.22 6.62
N VAL A 112 8.18 9.04 6.71
CA VAL A 112 7.56 7.76 7.07
C VAL A 112 6.91 7.20 5.82
N SER A 113 7.37 6.04 5.39
CA SER A 113 6.84 5.37 4.20
C SER A 113 6.33 3.97 4.53
N LEU A 114 5.24 3.60 3.87
CA LEU A 114 4.61 2.30 3.93
C LEU A 114 4.41 1.81 2.50
N LEU A 115 4.80 0.58 2.24
CA LEU A 115 4.55 -0.15 1.01
C LEU A 115 3.79 -1.43 1.35
N GLN A 116 2.72 -1.73 0.62
CA GLN A 116 1.92 -2.94 0.81
C GLN A 116 1.69 -3.64 -0.53
N TYR A 117 1.77 -4.97 -0.51
CA TYR A 117 1.52 -5.83 -1.66
C TYR A 117 1.26 -7.25 -1.20
N ASN A 118 0.72 -8.11 -2.06
CA ASN A 118 0.52 -9.52 -1.72
C ASN A 118 1.54 -10.41 -2.44
N VAL A 119 1.98 -11.48 -1.78
CA VAL A 119 2.87 -12.50 -2.34
C VAL A 119 2.20 -13.85 -2.13
N ALA A 120 1.87 -14.56 -3.22
CA ALA A 120 1.17 -15.84 -3.16
C ALA A 120 -0.13 -15.80 -2.31
N GLY A 121 -0.85 -14.68 -2.36
CA GLY A 121 -2.07 -14.46 -1.58
C GLY A 121 -1.86 -13.84 -0.19
N GLU A 122 -0.64 -13.89 0.33
CA GLU A 122 -0.31 -13.38 1.67
C GLU A 122 0.03 -11.88 1.66
N PRO A 123 -0.56 -11.06 2.54
CA PRO A 123 -0.24 -9.64 2.62
C PRO A 123 1.16 -9.41 3.15
N ARG A 124 1.90 -8.52 2.50
CA ARG A 124 3.19 -7.99 2.91
C ARG A 124 3.08 -6.50 3.14
N ALA A 125 3.72 -6.03 4.19
CA ALA A 125 3.88 -4.62 4.48
C ALA A 125 5.34 -4.32 4.79
N TYR A 126 5.86 -3.23 4.24
CA TYR A 126 7.18 -2.72 4.50
C TYR A 126 7.07 -1.27 4.97
N ILE A 127 7.50 -1.01 6.20
CA ILE A 127 7.49 0.31 6.82
C ILE A 127 8.94 0.75 6.97
N SER A 128 9.21 1.99 6.59
CA SER A 128 10.53 2.61 6.67
C SER A 128 10.37 4.01 7.24
N THR A 129 11.21 4.35 8.22
CA THR A 129 11.28 5.70 8.79
C THR A 129 12.70 6.21 8.64
N ARG A 130 12.87 7.40 8.05
CA ARG A 130 14.18 7.96 7.72
C ARG A 130 14.23 9.46 8.01
N PRO A 131 15.39 10.02 8.39
CA PRO A 131 15.55 11.47 8.48
C PRO A 131 15.22 12.17 7.14
N ARG A 132 14.70 13.41 7.21
CA ARG A 132 14.38 14.22 6.02
C ARG A 132 15.61 14.78 5.31
#